data_AF-M2TAF5-F1
#
_entry.id   AF-M2TAF5-F1
#
_cell.length_a   1.000
_cell.length_b   1.000
_cell.length_c   1.000
_cell.angle_alpha   90.00
_cell.angle_beta   90.00
_cell.angle_gamma   90.00
#
_symmetry.space_group_name_H-M   'P 1'
#
loop_
_entity.id
_entity.type
_entity.pdbx_description
1 polymer ?
#
loop_
_entity_poly.entity_id
_entity_poly.type
_entity_poly.pdbx_seq_one_letter_code
_entity_poly.pdbx_strand_id
1 'polypeptide(L)'
;MTTAWTAKSAGVRLPRAILSFYCPTDFESGDLDKRRAEEYPERTMKLKDIIKALPKKPLTQYDGNGTDTTGLGWVRPGDPRSELVLSLFKEGNGLPLLLNGLPKDSINEHDSSDDDSEEDSEDSDEEDVEDDDGWLHTPDPERVAAISPLAQLRRGNYNVPTFVIHGTNDEIVPYHTAVTFVDALRKAGIEGQLLTVQGARHIHDVT
;
A
#
# COMPACT_ATOMS: atom_id res chain seq x y z
N MET A 1 7.91 3.00 5.64
CA MET A 1 8.61 3.80 6.67
C MET A 1 7.77 3.85 7.94
N THR A 2 8.35 4.11 9.11
CA THR A 2 7.60 4.12 10.40
C THR A 2 6.67 5.32 10.54
N THR A 3 5.69 5.25 11.45
CA THR A 3 4.78 6.34 11.81
C THR A 3 5.18 7.03 13.11
N ALA A 4 6.48 7.22 13.36
CA ALA A 4 7.00 7.69 14.65
C ALA A 4 6.36 8.99 15.17
N TRP A 5 5.90 9.89 14.29
CA TRP A 5 5.15 11.10 14.66
C TRP A 5 3.84 10.82 15.43
N THR A 6 3.28 9.62 15.31
CA THR A 6 2.08 9.17 16.04
C THR A 6 2.37 8.64 17.45
N ALA A 7 3.64 8.43 17.81
CA ALA A 7 4.00 7.79 19.09
C ALA A 7 3.43 8.54 20.30
N LYS A 8 3.49 9.88 20.27
CA LYS A 8 3.00 10.74 21.36
C LYS A 8 1.50 10.58 21.58
N SER A 9 0.70 10.58 20.52
CA SER A 9 -0.75 10.42 20.63
C SER A 9 -1.15 9.00 21.02
N ALA A 10 -0.34 7.99 20.63
CA ALA A 10 -0.52 6.60 21.03
C ALA A 10 -0.01 6.29 22.46
N GLY A 11 0.55 7.27 23.19
CA GLY A 11 1.08 7.06 24.53
C GLY A 11 2.33 6.18 24.58
N VAL A 12 3.02 6.02 23.44
CA VAL A 12 4.25 5.21 23.34
C VAL A 12 5.48 6.10 23.19
N ARG A 13 6.62 5.59 23.67
CA ARG A 13 7.89 6.31 23.59
C ARG A 13 8.36 6.40 22.13
N LEU A 14 8.83 7.59 21.74
CA LEU A 14 9.47 7.78 20.43
C LEU A 14 10.69 6.85 20.28
N PRO A 15 10.90 6.25 19.09
CA PRO A 15 12.12 5.52 18.79
C PRO A 15 13.34 6.46 18.87
N ARG A 16 14.50 5.89 19.22
CA ARG A 16 15.76 6.66 19.31
C ARG A 16 16.35 6.96 17.93
N ALA A 17 16.12 6.07 16.98
CA ALA A 17 16.49 6.19 15.58
C ALA A 17 15.59 5.27 14.75
N ILE A 18 15.52 5.53 13.45
CA ILE A 18 14.83 4.71 12.45
C ILE A 18 15.86 4.20 11.45
N LEU A 19 15.82 2.89 11.17
CA LEU A 19 16.48 2.29 10.02
C LEU A 19 15.41 1.94 9.00
N SER A 20 15.58 2.40 7.76
CA SER A 20 14.60 2.23 6.69
C SER A 20 15.26 1.62 5.46
N PHE A 21 14.65 0.56 4.93
CA PHE A 21 15.08 -0.12 3.72
C PHE A 21 14.08 0.20 2.61
N TYR A 22 14.55 0.81 1.52
CA TYR A 22 13.84 1.05 0.25
C TYR A 22 12.39 1.55 0.40
N CYS A 23 12.05 2.26 1.48
CA CYS A 23 10.68 2.65 1.77
C CYS A 23 10.26 3.91 1.00
N PRO A 24 8.96 4.05 0.66
CA PRO A 24 8.43 5.34 0.24
C PRO A 24 8.53 6.37 1.37
N THR A 25 8.95 7.58 1.02
CA THR A 25 9.16 8.71 1.95
C THR A 25 8.32 9.93 1.62
N ASP A 26 7.76 9.99 0.41
CA ASP A 26 6.91 11.06 -0.07
C ASP A 26 5.71 10.44 -0.80
N PHE A 27 4.57 10.39 -0.12
CA PHE A 27 3.32 9.91 -0.71
C PHE A 27 2.57 11.04 -1.44
N GLU A 28 3.02 12.29 -1.34
CA GLU A 28 2.38 13.45 -1.99
C GLU A 28 2.97 13.72 -3.39
N SER A 29 4.07 13.07 -3.78
CA SER A 29 4.75 13.33 -5.05
C SER A 29 4.01 12.82 -6.29
N GLY A 30 3.02 11.92 -6.08
CA GLY A 30 2.36 11.17 -7.15
C GLY A 30 3.25 10.15 -7.83
N ASP A 31 4.49 9.92 -7.36
CA ASP A 31 5.37 8.94 -7.98
C ASP A 31 4.96 7.49 -7.77
N LEU A 32 4.27 7.21 -6.67
CA LEU A 32 3.77 5.88 -6.33
C LEU A 32 2.49 5.53 -7.09
N ASP A 33 1.78 6.52 -7.62
CA ASP A 33 0.58 6.31 -8.46
C ASP A 33 0.93 6.20 -9.95
N LYS A 34 2.17 6.50 -10.32
CA LYS A 34 2.65 6.27 -11.69
C LYS A 34 2.88 4.79 -11.91
N ARG A 35 2.45 4.31 -13.08
CA ARG A 35 2.77 2.96 -13.56
C ARG A 35 4.29 2.73 -13.55
N ARG A 36 4.70 1.61 -12.95
CA ARG A 36 6.10 1.21 -12.71
C ARG A 36 6.29 -0.31 -12.80
N ALA A 37 7.54 -0.73 -12.61
CA ALA A 37 7.91 -2.14 -12.47
C ALA A 37 7.55 -2.97 -13.71
N GLU A 38 7.98 -2.47 -14.87
CA GLU A 38 7.66 -3.04 -16.20
C GLU A 38 8.29 -4.41 -16.44
N GLU A 39 9.33 -4.75 -15.69
CA GLU A 39 9.91 -6.09 -15.68
C GLU A 39 8.97 -7.16 -15.11
N TYR A 40 7.94 -6.76 -14.35
CA TYR A 40 6.96 -7.67 -13.77
C TYR A 40 5.76 -7.87 -14.70
N PRO A 41 5.18 -9.08 -14.73
CA PRO A 41 4.00 -9.38 -15.54
C PRO A 41 2.78 -8.54 -15.13
N GLU A 42 1.84 -8.38 -16.06
CA GLU A 42 0.51 -7.84 -15.74
C GLU A 42 -0.29 -8.82 -14.88
N ARG A 43 -1.33 -8.29 -14.23
CA ARG A 43 -2.30 -9.15 -13.54
C ARG A 43 -3.10 -10.01 -14.51
N THR A 44 -3.45 -11.22 -14.10
CA THR A 44 -4.28 -12.13 -14.89
C THR A 44 -5.72 -12.24 -14.40
N MET A 45 -5.97 -11.83 -13.15
CA MET A 45 -7.30 -11.79 -12.53
C MET A 45 -7.96 -10.40 -12.65
N LYS A 46 -9.29 -10.36 -12.72
CA LYS A 46 -10.03 -9.09 -12.55
C LYS A 46 -10.01 -8.69 -11.08
N LEU A 47 -10.01 -7.39 -10.78
CA LEU A 47 -9.91 -6.89 -9.41
C LEU A 47 -11.01 -7.41 -8.48
N LYS A 48 -12.25 -7.52 -8.97
CA LYS A 48 -13.34 -8.17 -8.23
C LYS A 48 -13.09 -9.64 -7.88
N ASP A 49 -12.49 -10.39 -8.80
CA ASP A 49 -12.15 -11.80 -8.58
C ASP A 49 -10.99 -11.94 -7.60
N ILE A 50 -10.04 -10.98 -7.62
CA ILE A 50 -8.96 -10.88 -6.63
C ILE A 50 -9.58 -10.70 -5.24
N ILE A 51 -10.43 -9.70 -5.06
CA ILE A 51 -11.06 -9.37 -3.76
C ILE A 51 -11.84 -10.57 -3.21
N LYS A 52 -12.67 -11.21 -4.05
CA LYS A 52 -13.45 -12.39 -3.66
C LYS A 52 -12.57 -13.57 -3.22
N ALA A 53 -11.38 -13.71 -3.80
CA ALA A 53 -10.45 -14.80 -3.50
C ALA A 53 -9.53 -14.52 -2.30
N LEU A 54 -9.44 -13.28 -1.82
CA LEU A 54 -8.58 -12.94 -0.69
C LEU A 54 -9.10 -13.50 0.64
N PRO A 55 -8.21 -13.93 1.57
CA PRO A 55 -8.62 -14.39 2.88
C PRO A 55 -9.34 -13.30 3.68
N LYS A 56 -10.48 -13.64 4.30
CA LYS A 56 -11.25 -12.73 5.17
C LYS A 56 -10.58 -12.44 6.52
N LYS A 57 -9.52 -13.18 6.87
CA LYS A 57 -8.78 -13.04 8.13
C LYS A 57 -7.31 -12.72 7.84
N PRO A 58 -6.66 -11.88 8.67
CA PRO A 58 -5.23 -11.61 8.53
C PRO A 58 -4.42 -12.91 8.59
N LEU A 59 -3.41 -12.98 7.72
CA LEU A 59 -2.42 -14.05 7.74
C LEU A 59 -1.18 -13.59 8.50
N THR A 60 -0.62 -14.46 9.34
CA THR A 60 0.65 -14.22 10.04
C THR A 60 1.87 -14.68 9.25
N GLN A 61 1.65 -15.48 8.20
CA GLN A 61 2.67 -15.97 7.28
C GLN A 61 2.06 -16.11 5.89
N TYR A 62 2.87 -15.88 4.85
CA TYR A 62 2.49 -16.11 3.47
C TYR A 62 3.68 -16.72 2.74
N ASP A 63 3.60 -18.04 2.50
CA ASP A 63 4.52 -18.74 1.62
C ASP A 63 3.76 -19.01 0.32
N GLY A 64 4.19 -18.37 -0.78
CA GLY A 64 3.62 -18.68 -2.08
C GLY A 64 3.98 -20.12 -2.47
N ASN A 65 3.00 -21.00 -2.72
CA ASN A 65 3.27 -22.35 -3.23
C ASN A 65 3.99 -22.28 -4.59
N GLY A 66 5.27 -22.70 -4.67
CA GLY A 66 6.06 -22.75 -5.91
C GLY A 66 7.36 -21.95 -5.91
N THR A 67 8.01 -21.83 -7.07
CA THR A 67 9.28 -21.11 -7.28
C THR A 67 9.02 -19.64 -7.67
N ASP A 68 9.70 -18.68 -7.04
CA ASP A 68 9.65 -17.28 -7.47
C ASP A 68 10.41 -17.06 -8.77
N THR A 69 9.76 -16.47 -9.76
CA THR A 69 10.34 -16.12 -11.07
C THR A 69 10.45 -14.61 -11.29
N THR A 70 10.00 -13.80 -10.34
CA THR A 70 9.99 -12.33 -10.46
C THR A 70 11.23 -11.71 -9.81
N GLY A 71 11.79 -12.36 -8.78
CA GLY A 71 12.88 -11.79 -8.00
C GLY A 71 12.40 -10.74 -6.98
N LEU A 72 11.08 -10.62 -6.78
CA LEU A 72 10.49 -9.98 -5.58
C LEU A 72 10.25 -10.99 -4.45
N GLY A 73 10.63 -12.26 -4.64
CA GLY A 73 10.53 -13.35 -3.65
C GLY A 73 9.18 -14.05 -3.60
N TRP A 74 8.07 -13.34 -3.89
CA TRP A 74 6.72 -13.82 -3.57
C TRP A 74 5.61 -13.43 -4.55
N VAL A 75 5.87 -12.55 -5.54
CA VAL A 75 4.84 -12.07 -6.48
C VAL A 75 4.67 -13.06 -7.65
N ARG A 76 3.43 -13.51 -7.91
CA ARG A 76 3.08 -14.43 -9.00
C ARG A 76 1.71 -14.13 -9.61
N PRO A 77 1.59 -13.97 -10.94
CA PRO A 77 0.27 -13.90 -11.59
C PRO A 77 -0.57 -15.14 -11.28
N GLY A 78 -1.87 -14.94 -11.08
CA GLY A 78 -2.82 -15.98 -10.70
C GLY A 78 -2.94 -16.24 -9.19
N ASP A 79 -2.04 -15.69 -8.36
CA ASP A 79 -2.21 -15.68 -6.90
C ASP A 79 -2.90 -14.37 -6.46
N PRO A 80 -4.05 -14.41 -5.75
CA PRO A 80 -4.81 -13.19 -5.44
C PRO A 80 -4.01 -12.09 -4.71
N ARG A 81 -3.08 -12.45 -3.81
CA ARG A 81 -2.31 -11.45 -3.06
C ARG A 81 -1.25 -10.78 -3.93
N SER A 82 -0.60 -11.58 -4.77
CA SER A 82 0.35 -11.12 -5.77
C SER A 82 -0.32 -10.23 -6.82
N GLU A 83 -1.51 -10.62 -7.27
CA GLU A 83 -2.30 -9.86 -8.24
C GLU A 83 -2.67 -8.47 -7.69
N LEU A 84 -2.99 -8.38 -6.39
CA LEU A 84 -3.23 -7.09 -5.73
C LEU A 84 -1.98 -6.20 -5.71
N VAL A 85 -0.81 -6.80 -5.52
CA VAL A 85 0.48 -6.09 -5.51
C VAL A 85 0.90 -5.66 -6.91
N LEU A 86 0.70 -6.51 -7.92
CA LEU A 86 0.90 -6.14 -9.32
C LEU A 86 0.02 -4.94 -9.71
N SER A 87 -1.23 -4.93 -9.23
CA SER A 87 -2.15 -3.82 -9.44
C SER A 87 -1.62 -2.51 -8.85
N LEU A 88 -1.13 -2.56 -7.60
CA LEU A 88 -0.57 -1.42 -6.88
C LEU A 88 0.53 -0.69 -7.66
N PHE A 89 1.40 -1.43 -8.36
CA PHE A 89 2.51 -0.84 -9.12
C PHE A 89 2.12 -0.32 -10.51
N LYS A 90 1.02 -0.81 -11.09
CA LYS A 90 0.76 -0.67 -12.52
C LYS A 90 -0.50 0.12 -12.87
N GLU A 91 -1.44 0.24 -11.94
CA GLU A 91 -2.80 0.73 -12.22
C GLU A 91 -3.13 2.07 -11.54
N GLY A 92 -2.17 2.69 -10.84
CA GLY A 92 -2.37 3.99 -10.18
C GLY A 92 -3.39 3.94 -9.04
N ASN A 93 -3.65 2.76 -8.50
CA ASN A 93 -4.58 2.53 -7.40
C ASN A 93 -3.87 2.26 -6.05
N GLY A 94 -2.56 2.51 -5.97
CA GLY A 94 -1.77 2.24 -4.78
C GLY A 94 -2.20 3.04 -3.54
N LEU A 95 -2.37 4.37 -3.68
CA LEU A 95 -2.90 5.19 -2.59
C LEU A 95 -4.34 4.80 -2.19
N PRO A 96 -5.30 4.63 -3.13
CA PRO A 96 -6.62 4.10 -2.81
C PRO A 96 -6.57 2.77 -2.04
N LEU A 97 -5.79 1.80 -2.51
CA LEU A 97 -5.63 0.49 -1.85
C LEU A 97 -5.11 0.63 -0.42
N LEU A 98 -4.09 1.47 -0.20
CA LEU A 98 -3.46 1.66 1.10
C LEU A 98 -4.35 2.39 2.10
N LEU A 99 -5.13 3.38 1.63
CA LEU A 99 -5.87 4.28 2.51
C LEU A 99 -7.35 3.92 2.64
N ASN A 100 -8.02 3.58 1.55
CA ASN A 100 -9.46 3.24 1.58
C ASN A 100 -9.68 1.78 2.00
N GLY A 101 -8.68 0.92 1.76
CA GLY A 101 -8.80 -0.51 2.00
C GLY A 101 -9.67 -1.21 0.95
N LEU A 102 -9.79 -2.53 1.09
CA LEU A 102 -10.64 -3.35 0.21
C LEU A 102 -12.12 -3.21 0.63
N PRO A 103 -13.06 -3.33 -0.32
CA PRO A 103 -14.48 -3.31 0.02
C PRO A 103 -14.80 -4.48 0.95
N LYS A 104 -15.65 -4.22 1.95
CA LYS A 104 -16.23 -5.29 2.76
C LYS A 104 -17.36 -5.88 1.94
N ASP A 105 -17.43 -7.21 1.80
CA ASP A 105 -18.66 -7.85 1.35
C ASP A 105 -19.80 -7.23 2.17
N SER A 106 -20.77 -6.60 1.50
CA SER A 106 -21.99 -6.16 2.17
C SER A 106 -22.59 -7.38 2.85
N ILE A 107 -22.53 -7.39 4.18
CA ILE A 107 -23.15 -8.41 4.99
C ILE A 107 -24.66 -8.20 4.84
N ASN A 108 -25.25 -8.78 3.79
CA ASN A 108 -26.63 -9.22 3.83
C ASN A 108 -26.66 -10.55 4.60
N GLU A 109 -26.31 -10.51 5.89
CA GLU A 109 -26.86 -11.48 6.84
C GLU A 109 -28.29 -11.02 7.07
N HIS A 110 -29.21 -11.54 6.26
CA HIS A 110 -30.63 -11.60 6.61
C HIS A 110 -30.75 -12.54 7.82
N ASP A 111 -30.45 -12.02 9.00
CA ASP A 111 -30.88 -12.60 10.26
C ASP A 111 -32.21 -11.94 10.62
N SER A 112 -33.28 -12.51 10.10
CA SER A 112 -34.63 -12.33 10.64
C SER A 112 -35.44 -13.59 10.35
N SER A 113 -35.47 -14.44 11.36
CA SER A 113 -36.64 -15.20 11.83
C SER A 113 -37.88 -15.20 10.94
N ASP A 114 -38.31 -16.40 10.56
CA ASP A 114 -39.69 -16.88 10.45
C ASP A 114 -40.81 -15.80 10.41
N ASP A 115 -41.37 -15.56 9.22
CA ASP A 115 -42.80 -15.29 9.08
C ASP A 115 -43.29 -15.73 7.69
N ASP A 116 -44.24 -16.65 7.69
CA ASP A 116 -44.91 -17.21 6.50
C ASP A 116 -45.90 -16.17 5.94
N SER A 117 -45.65 -15.67 4.73
CA SER A 117 -46.73 -15.24 3.85
C SER A 117 -46.30 -15.28 2.39
N GLU A 118 -46.87 -16.23 1.65
CA GLU A 118 -46.91 -16.25 0.19
C GLU A 118 -47.65 -15.01 -0.32
N GLU A 119 -47.05 -14.24 -1.22
CA GLU A 119 -47.79 -13.51 -2.26
C GLU A 119 -46.87 -13.20 -3.45
N ASP A 120 -47.33 -13.64 -4.63
CA ASP A 120 -46.74 -13.45 -5.95
C ASP A 120 -46.66 -11.96 -6.35
N SER A 121 -45.51 -11.51 -6.84
CA SER A 121 -45.45 -10.53 -7.92
C SER A 121 -44.09 -10.56 -8.61
N GLU A 122 -44.12 -10.92 -9.89
CA GLU A 122 -43.05 -10.78 -10.87
C GLU A 122 -42.68 -9.30 -11.10
N ASP A 123 -41.48 -9.08 -11.65
CA ASP A 123 -40.88 -7.81 -12.09
C ASP A 123 -40.07 -7.06 -11.02
N SER A 124 -38.93 -7.64 -10.64
CA SER A 124 -37.80 -6.85 -10.17
C SER A 124 -36.92 -6.52 -11.37
N ASP A 125 -37.01 -5.28 -11.83
CA ASP A 125 -35.96 -4.66 -12.60
C ASP A 125 -34.61 -5.02 -11.95
N GLU A 126 -33.77 -5.74 -12.67
CA GLU A 126 -32.36 -5.90 -12.32
C GLU A 126 -31.76 -4.49 -12.40
N GLU A 127 -31.91 -3.71 -11.33
CA GLU A 127 -31.12 -2.51 -11.13
C GLU A 127 -29.67 -2.99 -11.16
N ASP A 128 -28.98 -2.64 -12.24
CA ASP A 128 -27.54 -2.65 -12.35
C ASP A 128 -27.00 -2.02 -11.06
N VAL A 129 -26.67 -2.85 -10.08
CA VAL A 129 -25.92 -2.42 -8.90
C VAL A 129 -24.59 -1.99 -9.50
N GLU A 130 -24.47 -0.69 -9.80
CA GLU A 130 -23.20 -0.08 -10.14
C GLU A 130 -22.24 -0.53 -9.03
N ASP A 131 -21.29 -1.39 -9.40
CA ASP A 131 -20.16 -1.77 -8.56
C ASP A 131 -19.57 -0.45 -8.08
N ASP A 132 -19.90 -0.01 -6.86
CA ASP A 132 -19.40 1.23 -6.29
C ASP A 132 -17.92 1.01 -5.98
N ASP A 133 -17.11 1.15 -7.02
CA ASP A 133 -15.65 1.23 -6.99
C ASP A 133 -15.20 2.51 -6.27
N GLY A 134 -16.07 3.13 -5.48
CA GLY A 134 -15.76 4.22 -4.56
C GLY A 134 -14.54 3.93 -3.70
N TRP A 135 -14.17 2.69 -3.40
CA TRP A 135 -12.91 2.38 -2.70
C TRP A 135 -11.63 2.66 -3.52
N LEU A 136 -11.72 2.74 -4.86
CA LEU A 136 -10.62 3.14 -5.77
C LEU A 136 -10.51 4.66 -5.97
N HIS A 137 -11.42 5.47 -5.40
CA HIS A 137 -11.31 6.93 -5.50
C HIS A 137 -9.99 7.44 -4.92
N THR A 138 -9.47 8.51 -5.51
CA THR A 138 -8.31 9.22 -4.98
C THR A 138 -8.56 9.65 -3.53
N PRO A 139 -7.73 9.21 -2.57
CA PRO A 139 -7.91 9.57 -1.18
C PRO A 139 -7.77 11.09 -0.95
N ASP A 140 -8.45 11.59 0.08
CA ASP A 140 -8.30 12.97 0.52
C ASP A 140 -6.81 13.33 0.78
N PRO A 141 -6.33 14.49 0.30
CA PRO A 141 -4.93 14.89 0.45
C PRO A 141 -4.43 14.94 1.89
N GLU A 142 -5.26 15.28 2.89
CA GLU A 142 -4.84 15.25 4.28
C GLU A 142 -4.61 13.83 4.79
N ARG A 143 -5.38 12.84 4.28
CA ARG A 143 -5.14 11.42 4.57
C ARG A 143 -3.83 10.93 3.97
N VAL A 144 -3.49 11.38 2.75
CA VAL A 144 -2.19 11.09 2.12
C VAL A 144 -1.06 11.73 2.93
N ALA A 145 -1.18 13.00 3.30
CA ALA A 145 -0.20 13.70 4.12
C ALA A 145 -0.04 13.08 5.52
N ALA A 146 -1.10 12.51 6.09
CA ALA A 146 -1.07 11.84 7.40
C ALA A 146 -0.11 10.63 7.44
N ILE A 147 0.07 9.94 6.31
CA ILE A 147 0.98 8.79 6.18
C ILE A 147 2.34 9.14 5.56
N SER A 148 2.50 10.34 5.00
CA SER A 148 3.71 10.77 4.28
C SER A 148 4.83 11.25 5.22
N PRO A 149 5.99 10.56 5.32
CA PRO A 149 7.09 11.00 6.17
C PRO A 149 7.58 12.41 5.85
N LEU A 150 7.71 12.76 4.57
CA LEU A 150 8.15 14.09 4.16
C LEU A 150 7.12 15.17 4.51
N ALA A 151 5.81 14.87 4.40
CA ALA A 151 4.76 15.80 4.83
C ALA A 151 4.84 16.06 6.34
N GLN A 152 5.00 15.00 7.13
CA GLN A 152 5.07 15.11 8.60
C GLN A 152 6.34 15.83 9.06
N LEU A 153 7.45 15.66 8.33
CA LEU A 153 8.66 16.43 8.53
C LEU A 153 8.44 17.92 8.23
N ARG A 154 7.83 18.27 7.10
CA ARG A 154 7.51 19.66 6.74
C ARG A 154 6.57 20.32 7.75
N ARG A 155 5.66 19.54 8.36
CA ARG A 155 4.74 19.98 9.41
C ARG A 155 5.39 20.08 10.81
N GLY A 156 6.66 19.68 10.96
CA GLY A 156 7.37 19.69 12.25
C GLY A 156 6.99 18.56 13.20
N ASN A 157 6.24 17.56 12.73
CA ASN A 157 5.82 16.41 13.53
C ASN A 157 6.86 15.28 13.54
N TYR A 158 7.83 15.31 12.62
CA TYR A 158 8.90 14.32 12.52
C TYR A 158 10.18 14.85 13.15
N ASN A 159 10.76 14.13 14.12
CA ASN A 159 11.97 14.55 14.83
C ASN A 159 12.95 13.42 15.19
N VAL A 160 12.81 12.26 14.53
CA VAL A 160 13.60 11.07 14.84
C VAL A 160 14.77 10.93 13.86
N PRO A 161 16.01 10.75 14.34
CA PRO A 161 17.16 10.41 13.49
C PRO A 161 16.85 9.23 12.56
N THR A 162 17.15 9.37 11.27
CA THR A 162 16.78 8.35 10.28
C THR A 162 17.94 7.98 9.37
N PHE A 163 18.22 6.69 9.27
CA PHE A 163 19.16 6.10 8.33
C PHE A 163 18.37 5.36 7.25
N VAL A 164 18.58 5.72 6.00
CA VAL A 164 17.89 5.14 4.83
C VAL A 164 18.89 4.33 4.00
N ILE A 165 18.51 3.13 3.57
CA ILE A 165 19.23 2.31 2.59
C ILE A 165 18.35 2.21 1.35
N HIS A 166 18.85 2.60 0.18
CA HIS A 166 18.04 2.64 -1.04
C HIS A 166 18.86 2.32 -2.29
N GLY A 167 18.31 1.47 -3.16
CA GLY A 167 18.91 1.10 -4.44
C GLY A 167 18.69 2.16 -5.52
N THR A 168 19.68 2.43 -6.36
CA THR A 168 19.54 3.45 -7.42
C THR A 168 18.65 3.00 -8.58
N ASN A 169 18.47 1.68 -8.74
CA ASN A 169 17.63 1.08 -9.78
C ASN A 169 16.32 0.52 -9.17
N ASP A 170 15.88 1.07 -8.05
CA ASP A 170 14.60 0.71 -7.44
C ASP A 170 13.44 1.03 -8.38
N GLU A 171 12.82 -0.04 -8.87
CA GLU A 171 11.74 -0.07 -9.84
C GLU A 171 10.36 0.17 -9.20
N ILE A 172 10.25 0.09 -7.87
CA ILE A 172 9.01 0.24 -7.12
C ILE A 172 8.92 1.63 -6.48
N VAL A 173 9.95 2.02 -5.73
CA VAL A 173 10.02 3.28 -5.01
C VAL A 173 11.18 4.11 -5.55
N PRO A 174 10.92 5.23 -6.23
CA PRO A 174 12.00 5.99 -6.87
C PRO A 174 13.04 6.49 -5.88
N TYR A 175 14.30 6.15 -6.14
CA TYR A 175 15.46 6.51 -5.32
C TYR A 175 15.53 8.00 -4.94
N HIS A 176 15.12 8.90 -5.85
CA HIS A 176 15.16 10.34 -5.60
C HIS A 176 14.27 10.80 -4.44
N THR A 177 13.23 10.02 -4.08
CA THR A 177 12.36 10.32 -2.93
C THR A 177 13.14 10.16 -1.61
N ALA A 178 14.00 9.15 -1.50
CA ALA A 178 14.90 8.95 -0.36
C ALA A 178 15.94 10.08 -0.24
N VAL A 179 16.54 10.49 -1.36
CA VAL A 179 17.47 11.65 -1.41
C VAL A 179 16.76 12.90 -0.89
N THR A 180 15.59 13.20 -1.46
CA THR A 180 14.78 14.38 -1.10
C THR A 180 14.44 14.39 0.40
N PHE A 181 14.01 13.26 0.94
CA PHE A 181 13.65 13.13 2.35
C PHE A 181 14.85 13.31 3.28
N VAL A 182 15.98 12.68 2.98
CA VAL A 182 17.19 12.80 3.80
C VAL A 182 17.76 14.22 3.77
N ASP A 183 17.71 14.89 2.61
CA ASP A 183 18.10 16.29 2.52
C ASP A 183 17.16 17.21 3.31
N ALA A 184 15.85 16.92 3.31
CA ALA A 184 14.89 17.65 4.11
C ALA A 184 15.16 17.47 5.62
N LEU A 185 15.49 16.26 6.08
CA LEU A 185 15.86 16.00 7.47
C LEU A 185 17.04 16.87 7.91
N ARG A 186 18.12 16.86 7.10
CA ARG A 186 19.33 17.64 7.36
C ARG A 186 19.04 19.15 7.41
N LYS A 187 18.22 19.65 6.49
CA LYS A 187 17.79 21.07 6.47
C LYS A 187 16.98 21.44 7.72
N ALA A 188 16.21 20.50 8.26
CA ALA A 188 15.46 20.68 9.51
C ALA A 188 16.32 20.50 10.77
N GLY A 189 17.63 20.24 10.65
CA GLY A 189 18.52 19.98 11.78
C GLY A 189 18.32 18.61 12.43
N ILE A 190 17.63 17.68 11.75
CA ILE A 190 17.45 16.30 12.20
C ILE A 190 18.51 15.43 11.52
N GLU A 191 19.11 14.51 12.27
CA GLU A 191 20.12 13.61 11.73
C GLU A 191 19.50 12.69 10.65
N GLY A 192 19.98 12.84 9.42
CA GLY A 192 19.55 12.07 8.26
C GLY A 192 20.75 11.51 7.51
N GLN A 193 20.77 10.18 7.32
CA GLN A 193 21.80 9.48 6.57
C GLN A 193 21.18 8.63 5.45
N LEU A 194 21.87 8.56 4.32
CA LEU A 194 21.48 7.74 3.16
C LEU A 194 22.66 6.88 2.75
N LEU A 195 22.48 5.57 2.77
CA LEU A 195 23.33 4.60 2.10
C LEU A 195 22.74 4.30 0.73
N THR A 196 23.40 4.80 -0.31
CA THR A 196 23.07 4.52 -1.70
C THR A 196 23.67 3.18 -2.12
N VAL A 197 22.82 2.25 -2.55
CA VAL A 197 23.26 0.97 -3.10
C VAL A 197 23.24 1.05 -4.62
N GLN A 198 24.41 1.22 -5.22
CA GLN A 198 24.56 1.44 -6.66
C GLN A 198 24.05 0.24 -7.47
N GLY A 199 23.17 0.49 -8.44
CA GLY A 199 22.59 -0.51 -9.34
C GLY A 199 21.59 -1.47 -8.70
N ALA A 200 21.34 -1.37 -7.40
CA ALA A 200 20.42 -2.27 -6.70
C ALA A 200 18.95 -1.92 -6.97
N ARG A 201 18.13 -2.97 -7.02
CA ARG A 201 16.65 -2.94 -7.12
C ARG A 201 16.00 -2.70 -5.76
N HIS A 202 14.67 -2.67 -5.74
CA HIS A 202 13.88 -2.53 -4.51
C HIS A 202 14.30 -3.55 -3.44
N ILE A 203 14.06 -4.82 -3.72
CA ILE A 203 14.37 -5.94 -2.82
C ILE A 203 15.76 -6.49 -3.19
N HIS A 204 16.81 -6.02 -2.51
CA HIS A 204 18.21 -6.37 -2.80
C HIS A 204 18.95 -7.06 -1.65
N ASP A 205 18.30 -7.23 -0.51
CA ASP A 205 18.89 -7.69 0.76
C ASP A 205 18.33 -9.04 1.26
N VAL A 206 17.42 -9.66 0.51
CA VAL A 206 16.90 -11.01 0.77
C VAL A 206 17.34 -11.94 -0.36
N THR A 207 18.34 -12.76 -0.07
CA THR A 207 18.87 -13.82 -0.95
C THR A 207 19.12 -15.08 -0.13
#